data_AF-K2GJY1-F1
#
_entry.id   AF-K2GJY1-F1
#
_cell.length_a   1.000
_cell.length_b   1.000
_cell.length_c   1.000
_cell.angle_alpha   90.00
_cell.angle_beta   90.00
_cell.angle_gamma   90.00
#
_symmetry.space_group_name_H-M   'P 1'
#
loop_
_entity.id
_entity.type
_entity.pdbx_description
1 polymer ?
#
loop_
_entity_poly.entity_id
_entity_poly.type
_entity_poly.pdbx_seq_one_letter_code
_entity_poly.pdbx_strand_id
1 'polypeptide(L)'
;MEKVKLRVQNPAKKFFKKIKDKQLKGKYEDAIETIRLDPYHAGEPKTGDLAGVYGYDIRHNKTGYELAYTIEEDEEGNTVIILHAGTREQFYKELKRYL
;
A
#
# COMPACT_ATOMS: atom_id res chain seq x y z
N MET A 1 -20.16 4.16 -2.84
CA MET A 1 -19.58 3.49 -1.66
C MET A 1 -18.80 4.53 -0.88
N GLU A 2 -18.91 4.50 0.44
CA GLU A 2 -18.17 5.41 1.32
C GLU A 2 -16.71 4.95 1.42
N LYS A 3 -15.77 5.90 1.40
CA LYS A 3 -14.34 5.59 1.49
C LYS A 3 -13.97 5.28 2.93
N VAL A 4 -13.34 4.13 3.15
CA VAL A 4 -12.84 3.73 4.48
C VAL A 4 -11.78 4.70 5.02
N LYS A 5 -11.57 4.71 6.34
CA LYS A 5 -10.55 5.54 6.99
C LYS A 5 -9.15 5.16 6.49
N LEU A 6 -8.23 6.13 6.47
CA LEU A 6 -6.85 5.93 5.99
C LEU A 6 -5.83 6.32 7.04
N ARG A 7 -4.89 5.42 7.31
CA ARG A 7 -3.66 5.68 8.06
C ARG A 7 -2.45 5.35 7.19
N VAL A 8 -1.38 6.14 7.32
CA VAL A 8 -0.14 5.92 6.58
C VAL A 8 1.03 5.84 7.55
N GLN A 9 1.76 4.73 7.51
CA GLN A 9 2.95 4.52 8.33
C GLN A 9 4.12 5.39 7.86
N ASN A 10 5.07 5.61 8.76
CA ASN A 10 6.23 6.47 8.49
C ASN A 10 7.10 6.02 7.30
N PRO A 11 7.35 4.71 7.05
CA PRO A 11 8.09 4.27 5.86
C PRO A 11 7.42 4.71 4.55
N ALA A 12 6.12 4.43 4.39
CA ALA A 12 5.34 4.87 3.24
C ALA A 12 5.32 6.41 3.10
N LYS A 13 5.09 7.15 4.20
CA LYS A 13 5.18 8.63 4.20
C LYS A 13 6.53 9.14 3.69
N LYS A 14 7.63 8.53 4.13
CA LYS A 14 8.99 8.88 3.68
C LYS A 14 9.18 8.58 2.20
N PHE A 15 8.66 7.47 1.71
CA PHE A 15 8.73 7.13 0.28
C PHE A 15 7.95 8.14 -0.56
N PHE A 16 6.68 8.41 -0.23
CA PHE A 16 5.85 9.36 -0.98
C PHE A 16 6.46 10.75 -1.06
N LYS A 17 7.09 11.23 0.02
CA LYS A 17 7.82 12.52 0.02
C LYS A 17 9.01 12.56 -0.94
N LYS A 18 9.62 11.41 -1.26
CA LYS A 18 10.77 11.31 -2.18
C LYS A 18 10.36 11.21 -3.65
N ILE A 19 9.08 10.93 -3.95
CA ILE A 19 8.61 10.82 -5.33
C ILE A 19 8.61 12.20 -5.98
N LYS A 20 9.53 12.40 -6.93
CA LYS A 20 9.60 13.63 -7.75
C LYS A 20 8.74 13.53 -9.02
N ASP A 21 8.55 12.31 -9.52
CA ASP A 21 7.75 12.05 -10.71
C ASP A 21 6.25 12.21 -10.37
N LYS A 22 5.62 13.23 -10.94
CA LYS A 22 4.21 13.55 -10.69
C LYS A 22 3.27 12.46 -11.19
N GLN A 23 3.61 11.77 -12.28
CA GLN A 23 2.76 10.69 -12.81
C GLN A 23 2.82 9.47 -11.91
N LEU A 24 4.02 9.11 -11.43
CA LEU A 24 4.14 8.04 -10.44
C LEU A 24 3.39 8.38 -9.16
N LYS A 25 3.50 9.63 -8.68
CA LYS A 25 2.77 10.08 -7.50
C LYS A 25 1.26 9.96 -7.68
N GLY A 26 0.73 10.42 -8.81
CA GLY A 26 -0.70 10.28 -9.14
C GLY A 26 -1.16 8.82 -9.15
N LYS A 27 -0.36 7.90 -9.68
CA LYS A 27 -0.69 6.46 -9.63
C LYS A 27 -0.80 5.90 -8.22
N TYR A 28 0.01 6.39 -7.28
CA TYR A 28 -0.14 6.00 -5.87
C TYR A 28 -1.39 6.61 -5.24
N GLU A 29 -1.73 7.85 -5.58
CA GLU A 29 -2.97 8.49 -5.13
C GLU A 29 -4.19 7.71 -5.65
N ASP A 30 -4.21 7.35 -6.93
CA ASP A 30 -5.26 6.53 -7.56
C ASP A 30 -5.36 5.13 -6.92
N ALA A 31 -4.22 4.50 -6.64
CA ALA A 31 -4.18 3.19 -5.97
C ALA A 31 -4.75 3.27 -4.56
N ILE A 32 -4.37 4.29 -3.77
CA ILE A 32 -4.92 4.50 -2.41
C ILE A 32 -6.42 4.73 -2.48
N GLU A 33 -6.91 5.50 -3.44
CA GLU A 33 -8.34 5.72 -3.61
C GLU A 33 -9.10 4.44 -3.98
N THR A 34 -8.54 3.63 -4.87
CA THR A 34 -9.10 2.32 -5.24
C THR A 34 -9.17 1.39 -4.03
N ILE A 35 -8.09 1.29 -3.26
CA ILE A 35 -8.03 0.49 -2.03
C ILE A 35 -9.06 0.97 -1.01
N ARG A 36 -9.26 2.29 -0.87
CA ARG A 36 -10.23 2.82 0.10
C ARG A 36 -11.68 2.56 -0.28
N LEU A 37 -11.98 2.28 -1.54
CA LEU A 37 -13.32 1.96 -2.02
C LEU A 37 -13.66 0.48 -1.84
N ASP A 38 -12.68 -0.41 -2.03
CA ASP A 38 -12.87 -1.86 -1.89
C ASP A 38 -11.60 -2.56 -1.37
N PRO A 39 -11.27 -2.42 -0.08
CA PRO A 39 -9.95 -2.77 0.44
C PRO A 39 -9.66 -4.27 0.38
N TYR A 40 -10.68 -5.11 0.46
CA TYR A 40 -10.52 -6.58 0.44
C TYR A 40 -10.30 -7.14 -0.96
N HIS A 41 -10.71 -6.43 -2.02
CA HIS A 41 -10.61 -6.91 -3.41
C HIS A 41 -9.67 -6.07 -4.28
N ALA A 42 -9.26 -4.88 -3.84
CA ALA A 42 -8.38 -4.01 -4.61
C ALA A 42 -6.95 -4.56 -4.78
N GLY A 43 -6.46 -5.34 -3.80
CA GLY A 43 -5.11 -5.86 -3.77
C GLY A 43 -5.06 -7.37 -3.56
N GLU A 44 -3.85 -7.93 -3.69
CA GLU A 44 -3.60 -9.36 -3.54
C GLU A 44 -3.17 -9.68 -2.11
N PRO A 45 -3.87 -10.58 -1.39
CA PRO A 45 -3.48 -11.00 -0.05
C PRO A 45 -2.14 -11.75 -0.09
N LYS A 46 -1.26 -11.43 0.85
CA LYS A 46 -0.01 -12.15 1.07
C LYS A 46 -0.24 -13.37 1.97
N THR A 47 0.66 -14.34 1.87
CA THR A 47 0.60 -15.61 2.59
C THR A 47 1.85 -15.83 3.44
N GLY A 48 1.83 -16.88 4.26
CA GLY A 48 2.94 -17.22 5.16
C GLY A 48 3.15 -16.16 6.23
N ASP A 49 4.39 -15.76 6.47
CA ASP A 49 4.77 -14.78 7.50
C ASP A 49 4.15 -13.38 7.28
N LEU A 50 3.61 -13.13 6.09
CA LEU A 50 2.94 -11.87 5.72
C LEU A 50 1.43 -11.98 5.64
N ALA A 51 0.85 -13.06 6.16
CA ALA A 51 -0.61 -13.19 6.26
C ALA A 51 -1.22 -11.96 6.96
N GLY A 52 -2.28 -11.41 6.37
CA GLY A 52 -2.92 -10.17 6.85
C GLY A 52 -2.39 -8.88 6.19
N VAL A 53 -1.39 -8.98 5.32
CA VAL A 53 -0.94 -7.89 4.45
C VAL A 53 -1.46 -8.11 3.03
N TYR A 54 -1.85 -7.03 2.37
CA TYR A 54 -2.24 -6.98 0.97
C TYR A 54 -1.18 -6.20 0.18
N GLY A 55 -0.91 -6.63 -1.05
CA GLY A 55 -0.05 -5.91 -2.00
C GLY A 55 -0.83 -5.42 -3.21
N TYR A 56 -0.64 -4.17 -3.58
CA TYR A 56 -1.18 -3.57 -4.80
C TYR A 56 -0.02 -3.21 -5.76
N ASP A 57 -0.03 -3.83 -6.94
CA ASP A 57 1.03 -3.64 -7.94
C ASP A 57 0.80 -2.38 -8.79
N ILE A 58 1.84 -1.56 -8.95
CA ILE A 58 1.82 -0.33 -9.76
C ILE A 58 2.95 -0.41 -10.80
N ARG A 59 2.62 -0.28 -12.09
CA ARG A 59 3.61 -0.26 -13.17
C ARG A 59 3.82 1.14 -13.72
N HIS A 60 5.08 1.58 -13.78
CA HIS A 60 5.43 2.90 -14.30
C HIS A 60 6.84 2.89 -14.90
N ASN A 61 7.00 3.42 -16.13
CA ASN A 61 8.28 3.51 -16.84
C ASN A 61 9.10 2.21 -16.84
N LYS A 62 8.44 1.07 -17.12
CA LYS A 62 9.02 -0.30 -17.10
C LYS A 62 9.46 -0.80 -15.71
N THR A 63 9.26 -0.01 -14.65
CA THR A 63 9.52 -0.40 -13.26
C THR A 63 8.24 -0.87 -12.59
N GLY A 64 8.35 -1.97 -11.84
CA GLY A 64 7.30 -2.47 -10.95
C GLY A 64 7.46 -1.91 -9.54
N TYR A 65 6.39 -1.29 -9.06
CA TYR A 65 6.24 -0.78 -7.72
C TYR A 65 5.16 -1.55 -6.98
N GLU A 66 5.23 -1.56 -5.65
CA GLU A 66 4.28 -2.24 -4.79
C GLU A 66 3.87 -1.31 -3.64
N LEU A 67 2.57 -1.28 -3.36
CA LEU A 67 1.95 -0.59 -2.24
C LEU A 67 1.39 -1.66 -1.29
N ALA A 68 1.92 -1.72 -0.08
CA ALA A 68 1.49 -2.70 0.91
C ALA A 68 0.61 -2.06 1.98
N TYR A 69 -0.47 -2.75 2.31
CA TYR A 69 -1.44 -2.28 3.29
C TYR A 69 -2.04 -3.43 4.09
N THR A 70 -2.65 -3.09 5.22
CA THR A 70 -3.51 -3.99 6.00
C THR A 70 -4.83 -3.28 6.29
N ILE A 71 -5.80 -4.04 6.76
CA ILE A 71 -7.15 -3.57 7.08
C ILE A 71 -7.36 -3.88 8.56
N GLU A 72 -7.62 -2.84 9.34
CA GLU A 72 -8.06 -2.98 10.74
C GLU A 72 -9.55 -2.72 10.79
N GLU A 73 -10.28 -3.56 11.53
CA GLU A 73 -11.72 -3.41 11.78
C GLU A 73 -11.91 -2.97 13.24
N ASP A 74 -12.62 -1.85 13.43
CA ASP A 74 -12.98 -1.34 14.75
C ASP A 74 -14.49 -1.04 14.84
N GLU A 75 -14.96 -0.59 16.01
CA GLU A 75 -16.38 -0.27 16.24
C GLU A 75 -16.89 0.88 15.33
N GLU A 76 -15.99 1.68 14.77
CA GLU A 76 -16.28 2.77 13.85
C GLU A 76 -16.09 2.36 12.37
N GLY A 77 -15.77 1.09 12.09
CA GLY A 77 -15.64 0.50 10.77
C GLY A 77 -14.20 0.20 10.34
N ASN A 78 -14.02 0.04 9.02
CA ASN A 78 -12.73 -0.38 8.47
C ASN A 78 -11.76 0.80 8.34
N THR A 79 -10.49 0.54 8.69
CA THR A 79 -9.36 1.44 8.48
C THR A 79 -8.30 0.76 7.62
N VAL A 80 -7.98 1.36 6.48
CA VAL A 80 -6.83 0.95 5.65
C VAL A 80 -5.56 1.57 6.20
N ILE A 81 -4.56 0.74 6.47
CA ILE A 81 -3.25 1.17 6.95
C ILE A 81 -2.20 0.87 5.89
N ILE A 82 -1.66 1.92 5.27
CA ILE A 82 -0.55 1.81 4.34
C ILE A 82 0.74 1.57 5.13
N LEU A 83 1.35 0.42 4.94
CA LEU A 83 2.56 -0.02 5.63
C LEU A 83 3.82 0.48 4.90
N HIS A 84 3.89 0.23 3.60
CA HIS A 84 5.08 0.50 2.78
C HIS A 84 4.70 0.81 1.33
N ALA A 85 5.53 1.60 0.66
CA ALA A 85 5.46 1.85 -0.78
C ALA A 85 6.89 1.87 -1.35
N GLY A 86 7.11 1.26 -2.50
CA GLY A 86 8.47 1.19 -3.07
C GLY A 86 8.56 0.36 -4.32
N THR A 87 9.78 0.15 -4.83
CA THR A 87 10.00 -0.88 -5.85
C THR A 87 9.83 -2.27 -5.21
N ARG A 88 9.44 -3.26 -6.00
CA ARG A 88 9.25 -4.64 -5.51
C ARG A 88 10.49 -5.20 -4.79
N GLU A 89 11.68 -4.91 -5.33
CA GLU A 89 12.95 -5.31 -4.68
C GLU A 89 13.19 -4.63 -3.33
N GLN A 90 12.88 -3.34 -3.20
CA GLN A 90 13.01 -2.62 -1.93
C GLN A 90 11.99 -3.12 -0.92
N PHE A 91 10.77 -3.40 -1.37
CA PHE A 91 9.70 -3.93 -0.53
C PHE A 91 10.09 -5.25 0.14
N TYR A 92 10.57 -6.24 -0.62
CA TYR A 92 11.03 -7.52 -0.02
C TYR A 92 12.25 -7.35 0.90
N LYS A 93 13.16 -6.41 0.59
CA LYS A 93 14.33 -6.13 1.44
C LYS A 93 13.93 -5.50 2.78
N GLU A 94 12.95 -4.60 2.78
CA GLU A 94 12.46 -3.98 4.02
C GLU A 94 11.55 -4.92 4.81
N LEU A 95 10.71 -5.70 4.13
CA LEU A 95 9.86 -6.72 4.77
C LEU A 95 10.64 -7.76 5.57
N LYS A 96 11.76 -8.26 5.03
CA LYS A 96 12.64 -9.21 5.72
C LYS A 96 13.26 -8.67 7.01
N ARG A 97 13.18 -7.36 7.29
CA ARG A 97 13.66 -6.78 8.56
C ARG A 97 12.61 -6.78 9.66
N TYR A 98 11.36 -7.03 9.29
CA TYR A 98 10.23 -7.14 10.21
C TYR A 98 9.91 -8.60 10.57
N LEU A 99 10.60 -9.56 9.94
CA LEU A 99 10.62 -10.99 10.25
C LEU A 99 11.94 -11.34 10.94
#